data_AF-A0A061IHW6-F1
#
_entry.id   AF-A0A061IHW6-F1
#
_cell.length_a   1.000
_cell.length_b   1.000
_cell.length_c   1.000
_cell.angle_alpha   90.00
_cell.angle_beta   90.00
_cell.angle_gamma   90.00
#
_symmetry.space_group_name_H-M   'P 1'
#
loop_
_entity.id
_entity.type
_entity.pdbx_description
1 polymer ?
#
loop_
_entity_poly.entity_id
_entity_poly.type
_entity_poly.pdbx_seq_one_letter_code
_entity_poly.pdbx_strand_id
1 'polypeptide(L)'
;VSSHIQVLARKKVREYQVGIKVSSHLQVLARRKSQEIQSRLKVNPCRLTLVRPSPQYSKHLFVHIGQTNPAFSDPPLEAVDVRQIYDKFPEKKGGLKELYEKGPPNAFFLVKFWADLNSTVQEGPGAFYGVSSQYSSADSMTISVSTKVCSFGKQVVEKVETEYARLENGRFVYRIHRSPMCEYMVNFIHKLKHLPEKYMMNSVLENFTILQVVTSRDSQETLLVIAFVFEVSASEHGAQHHVYKLVKD
;
A
#
# COMPACT_ATOMS: atom_id res chain seq x y z
N VAL A 1 3.80 -32.94 -36.60
CA VAL A 1 3.71 -31.61 -37.24
C VAL A 1 3.95 -30.48 -36.22
N SER A 2 5.02 -30.52 -35.41
CA SER A 2 5.26 -29.53 -34.35
C SER A 2 6.67 -28.91 -34.36
N SER A 3 7.59 -29.40 -35.20
CA SER A 3 8.98 -28.91 -35.22
C SER A 3 9.21 -27.71 -36.15
N HIS A 4 8.48 -27.60 -37.27
CA HIS A 4 8.75 -26.57 -38.28
C HIS A 4 8.25 -25.17 -37.87
N ILE A 5 7.09 -25.10 -37.20
CA ILE A 5 6.50 -23.84 -36.70
C ILE A 5 7.35 -23.23 -35.57
N GLN A 6 7.90 -24.07 -34.67
CA GLN A 6 8.78 -23.58 -33.59
C GLN A 6 10.13 -23.09 -34.12
N VAL A 7 10.67 -23.70 -35.19
CA VAL A 7 11.90 -23.24 -35.83
C VAL A 7 11.67 -21.92 -36.58
N LEU A 8 10.55 -21.76 -37.28
CA LEU A 8 10.16 -20.50 -37.91
C LEU A 8 9.92 -19.39 -36.89
N ALA A 9 9.30 -19.69 -35.74
CA ALA A 9 9.12 -18.72 -34.66
C ALA A 9 10.46 -18.27 -34.05
N ARG A 10 11.41 -19.20 -33.82
CA ARG A 10 12.75 -18.87 -33.31
C ARG A 10 13.60 -18.11 -34.32
N LYS A 11 13.44 -18.38 -35.63
CA LYS A 11 14.15 -17.66 -36.69
C LYS A 11 13.59 -16.25 -36.90
N LYS A 12 12.27 -16.08 -36.84
CA LYS A 12 11.58 -14.78 -36.95
C LYS A 12 11.80 -13.87 -35.73
N VAL A 13 11.92 -14.45 -34.53
CA VAL A 13 12.33 -13.72 -33.31
C VAL A 13 13.78 -13.25 -33.41
N ARG A 14 14.70 -14.04 -34.00
CA ARG A 14 16.08 -13.61 -34.22
C ARG A 14 16.21 -12.54 -35.31
N GLU A 15 15.42 -12.61 -36.39
CA GLU A 15 15.41 -11.55 -37.42
C GLU A 15 14.86 -10.22 -36.90
N TYR A 16 13.88 -10.24 -35.99
CA TYR A 16 13.42 -9.02 -35.28
C TYR A 16 14.42 -8.48 -34.25
N GLN A 17 15.28 -9.32 -33.69
CA GLN A 17 16.33 -8.91 -32.74
C GLN A 17 17.59 -8.35 -33.41
N VAL A 18 17.79 -8.57 -34.71
CA VAL A 18 18.97 -8.06 -35.44
C VAL A 18 18.76 -6.64 -35.97
N GLY A 19 17.52 -6.13 -36.02
CA GLY A 19 17.19 -4.83 -36.61
C GLY A 19 17.06 -3.63 -35.67
N ILE A 20 17.00 -3.82 -34.34
CA ILE A 20 16.81 -2.72 -33.39
C ILE A 20 17.98 -2.67 -32.41
N LYS A 21 19.11 -2.15 -32.90
CA LYS A 21 20.19 -1.61 -32.05
C LYS A 21 19.68 -0.32 -31.41
N VAL A 22 18.75 -0.44 -30.46
CA VAL A 22 18.46 0.65 -29.53
C VAL A 22 19.66 0.71 -28.59
N SER A 23 20.52 1.70 -28.87
CA SER A 23 21.69 2.05 -28.07
C SER A 23 21.37 1.95 -26.57
N SER A 24 22.31 1.39 -25.80
CA SER A 24 22.26 1.30 -24.33
C SER A 24 21.85 2.63 -23.67
N HIS A 25 22.13 3.75 -24.34
CA HIS A 25 21.74 5.08 -23.91
C HIS A 25 20.21 5.30 -23.86
N LEU A 26 19.43 4.70 -24.76
CA LEU A 26 17.96 4.86 -24.78
C LEU A 26 17.27 3.98 -23.73
N GLN A 27 17.82 2.81 -23.40
CA GLN A 27 17.39 2.01 -22.25
C GLN A 27 17.72 2.70 -20.93
N VAL A 28 18.87 3.38 -20.86
CA VAL A 28 19.26 4.21 -19.70
C VAL A 28 18.36 5.45 -19.60
N LEU A 29 18.01 6.09 -20.72
CA LEU A 29 17.10 7.23 -20.76
C LEU A 29 15.65 6.83 -20.43
N ALA A 30 15.16 5.70 -20.93
CA ALA A 30 13.85 5.16 -20.57
C ALA A 30 13.78 4.75 -19.09
N ARG A 31 14.86 4.18 -18.53
CA ARG A 31 14.98 3.88 -17.09
C ARG A 31 15.14 5.14 -16.24
N ARG A 32 15.89 6.15 -16.69
CA ARG A 32 15.99 7.46 -16.03
C ARG A 32 14.64 8.19 -16.03
N LYS A 33 13.92 8.20 -17.15
CA LYS A 33 12.58 8.81 -17.27
C LYS A 33 11.54 8.04 -16.45
N SER A 34 11.65 6.71 -16.37
CA SER A 34 10.85 5.88 -15.45
C SER A 34 11.20 6.13 -13.99
N GLN A 35 12.45 6.48 -13.65
CA GLN A 35 12.87 6.83 -12.29
C GLN A 35 12.51 8.28 -11.90
N GLU A 36 12.52 9.20 -12.85
CA GLU A 36 12.08 10.59 -12.69
C GLU A 36 10.56 10.69 -12.43
N ILE A 37 9.81 9.68 -12.88
CA ILE A 37 8.37 9.52 -12.60
C ILE A 37 8.13 8.64 -11.35
N GLN A 38 9.09 7.76 -10.96
CA GLN A 38 9.07 7.04 -9.68
C GLN A 38 9.58 7.86 -8.48
N SER A 39 10.04 9.11 -8.67
CA SER A 39 10.74 9.89 -7.63
C SER A 39 9.84 10.80 -6.78
N ARG A 40 8.56 10.94 -7.11
CA ARG A 40 7.74 11.99 -6.48
C ARG A 40 7.19 11.63 -5.11
N LEU A 41 6.81 10.37 -4.84
CA LEU A 41 6.51 9.94 -3.48
C LEU A 41 7.03 8.52 -3.22
N LYS A 42 7.94 8.39 -2.25
CA LYS A 42 8.31 7.12 -1.63
C LYS A 42 7.57 6.99 -0.31
N VAL A 43 6.83 5.89 -0.16
CA VAL A 43 6.18 5.49 1.09
C VAL A 43 7.23 5.02 2.07
N ASN A 44 7.17 5.56 3.28
CA ASN A 44 7.89 5.10 4.45
C ASN A 44 6.83 4.84 5.57
N PRO A 45 7.18 4.20 6.69
CA PRO A 45 6.37 3.15 7.31
C PRO A 45 4.93 3.56 7.68
N CYS A 46 3.94 2.81 7.20
CA CYS A 46 2.60 2.76 7.82
C CYS A 46 2.64 1.76 8.99
N ARG A 47 2.29 2.24 10.19
CA ARG A 47 2.30 1.47 11.43
C ARG A 47 0.96 1.67 12.15
N LEU A 48 0.18 0.61 12.28
CA LEU A 48 -1.00 0.60 13.16
C LEU A 48 -0.56 0.10 14.53
N THR A 49 -0.79 0.92 15.56
CA THR A 49 -0.21 0.72 16.90
C THR A 49 -1.25 0.84 17.99
N LEU A 50 -1.12 0.00 19.02
CA LEU A 50 -1.74 0.16 20.33
C LEU A 50 -0.67 0.59 21.33
N VAL A 51 -0.93 1.62 22.15
CA VAL A 51 0.03 2.18 23.14
C VAL A 51 -0.65 2.44 24.48
N ARG A 52 0.04 2.19 25.60
CA ARG A 52 -0.40 2.59 26.96
C ARG A 52 0.39 3.82 27.47
N PRO A 53 -0.26 4.83 28.09
CA PRO A 53 0.42 5.98 28.68
C PRO A 53 0.76 5.72 30.16
N SER A 54 1.83 4.96 30.44
CA SER A 54 2.40 4.79 31.79
C SER A 54 3.91 4.46 31.67
N PRO A 55 4.72 4.49 32.76
CA PRO A 55 6.19 4.48 32.68
C PRO A 55 6.79 3.22 32.02
N GLN A 56 6.02 2.14 31.93
CA GLN A 56 6.32 0.97 31.12
C GLN A 56 5.53 1.05 29.81
N TYR A 57 6.12 1.70 28.79
CA TYR A 57 5.53 1.79 27.46
C TYR A 57 5.44 0.41 26.81
N SER A 58 4.30 -0.26 26.92
CA SER A 58 4.00 -1.45 26.11
C SER A 58 3.30 -1.02 24.83
N LYS A 59 3.83 -1.46 23.68
CA LYS A 59 3.36 -1.11 22.33
C LYS A 59 3.13 -2.38 21.51
N HIS A 60 1.90 -2.58 21.06
CA HIS A 60 1.55 -3.68 20.14
C HIS A 60 1.39 -3.16 18.71
N LEU A 61 1.82 -3.94 17.73
CA LEU A 61 1.71 -3.61 16.31
C LEU A 61 0.75 -4.57 15.63
N PHE A 62 -0.44 -4.08 15.28
CA PHE A 62 -1.38 -4.87 14.50
C PHE A 62 -0.82 -5.13 13.11
N VAL A 63 -0.29 -4.09 12.46
CA VAL A 63 0.42 -4.20 11.18
C VAL A 63 1.60 -3.23 11.15
N HIS A 64 2.62 -3.60 10.38
CA HIS A 64 3.80 -2.78 10.19
C HIS A 64 4.42 -3.01 8.81
N ILE A 65 4.61 -1.92 8.07
CA ILE A 65 5.51 -1.89 6.90
C ILE A 65 6.81 -1.25 7.37
N GLY A 66 7.91 -2.00 7.33
CA GLY A 66 9.23 -1.53 7.75
C GLY A 66 9.88 -0.61 6.72
N GLN A 67 10.90 0.16 7.16
CA GLN A 67 11.81 0.82 6.23
C GLN A 67 12.80 -0.21 5.71
N THR A 68 12.53 -0.79 4.55
CA THR A 68 13.58 -1.46 3.77
C THR A 68 14.29 -0.40 2.97
N ASN A 69 15.61 -0.25 3.12
CA ASN A 69 16.41 0.47 2.13
C ASN A 69 16.40 -0.39 0.87
N PRO A 70 15.61 -0.06 -0.17
CA PRO A 70 15.47 -0.97 -1.29
C PRO A 70 16.82 -1.05 -1.98
N ALA A 71 17.42 -2.23 -1.97
CA ALA A 71 18.69 -2.46 -2.63
C ALA A 71 18.42 -2.60 -4.13
N PHE A 72 19.39 -2.22 -4.96
CA PHE A 72 19.26 -2.42 -6.42
C PHE A 72 19.07 -3.91 -6.80
N SER A 73 19.42 -4.82 -5.88
CA SER A 73 19.26 -6.27 -6.01
C SER A 73 17.86 -6.79 -5.66
N ASP A 74 16.96 -5.95 -5.14
CA ASP A 74 15.65 -6.43 -4.71
C ASP A 74 14.84 -6.92 -5.91
N PRO A 75 14.17 -8.08 -5.79
CA PRO A 75 13.33 -8.59 -6.86
C PRO A 75 12.21 -7.59 -7.17
N PRO A 76 11.77 -7.50 -8.45
CA PRO A 76 10.63 -6.67 -8.80
C PRO A 76 9.39 -7.15 -8.04
N LEU A 77 8.53 -6.20 -7.66
CA LEU A 77 7.26 -6.53 -7.03
C LEU A 77 6.41 -7.39 -7.96
N GLU A 78 5.75 -8.39 -7.39
CA GLU A 78 4.75 -9.18 -8.07
C GLU A 78 3.59 -8.29 -8.53
N ALA A 79 2.99 -8.63 -9.67
CA ALA A 79 1.92 -7.87 -10.27
C ALA A 79 0.58 -8.56 -10.01
N VAL A 80 -0.43 -7.77 -9.64
CA VAL A 80 -1.82 -8.22 -9.50
C VAL A 80 -2.68 -7.39 -10.44
N ASP A 81 -3.52 -8.07 -11.21
CA ASP A 81 -4.51 -7.40 -12.06
C ASP A 81 -5.55 -6.70 -11.17
N VAL A 82 -5.63 -5.38 -11.32
CA VAL A 82 -6.51 -4.51 -10.54
C VAL A 82 -7.99 -4.90 -10.68
N ARG A 83 -8.39 -5.54 -11.78
CA ARG A 83 -9.77 -6.00 -11.99
C ARG A 83 -10.20 -7.06 -10.99
N GLN A 84 -9.25 -7.82 -10.42
CA GLN A 84 -9.52 -8.89 -9.46
C GLN A 84 -9.98 -8.36 -8.09
N ILE A 85 -9.79 -7.07 -7.82
CA ILE A 85 -10.08 -6.47 -6.51
C ILE A 85 -11.11 -5.34 -6.57
N TYR A 86 -11.68 -5.01 -7.75
CA TYR A 86 -12.60 -3.89 -7.86
C TYR A 86 -13.84 -4.01 -6.96
N ASP A 87 -14.38 -5.23 -6.81
CA ASP A 87 -15.53 -5.53 -5.95
C ASP A 87 -15.25 -5.28 -4.46
N LYS A 88 -13.98 -5.28 -4.06
CA LYS A 88 -13.54 -5.07 -2.67
C LYS A 88 -13.38 -3.60 -2.31
N PHE A 89 -13.47 -2.67 -3.27
CA PHE A 89 -13.25 -1.24 -3.06
C PHE A 89 -14.40 -0.39 -3.61
N PRO A 90 -14.51 0.90 -3.21
CA PRO A 90 -15.57 1.77 -3.71
C PRO A 90 -15.56 1.87 -5.23
N GLU A 91 -16.74 1.69 -5.85
CA GLU A 91 -16.93 1.78 -7.31
C GLU A 91 -17.38 3.16 -7.78
N LYS A 92 -17.88 3.99 -6.85
CA LYS A 92 -18.41 5.33 -7.14
C LYS A 92 -17.27 6.34 -7.37
N LYS A 93 -17.64 7.61 -7.53
CA LYS A 93 -16.70 8.71 -7.69
C LYS A 93 -15.61 8.70 -6.59
N GLY A 94 -14.35 8.75 -6.98
CA GLY A 94 -13.20 8.60 -6.08
C GLY A 94 -12.87 7.15 -5.69
N GLY A 95 -13.47 6.19 -6.39
CA GLY A 95 -13.27 4.76 -6.23
C GLY A 95 -12.03 4.23 -6.95
N LEU A 96 -11.64 2.99 -6.64
CA LEU A 96 -10.37 2.42 -7.12
C LEU A 96 -10.30 2.36 -8.65
N LYS A 97 -11.41 1.99 -9.32
CA LYS A 97 -11.48 1.93 -10.77
C LYS A 97 -11.23 3.30 -11.42
N GLU A 98 -11.96 4.32 -11.00
CA GLU A 98 -11.81 5.68 -11.53
C GLU A 98 -10.40 6.24 -11.26
N LEU A 99 -9.89 6.01 -10.05
CA LEU A 99 -8.53 6.43 -9.69
C LEU A 99 -7.50 5.78 -10.61
N TYR A 100 -7.59 4.46 -10.84
CA TYR A 100 -6.64 3.74 -11.69
C TYR A 100 -6.71 4.19 -13.15
N GLU A 101 -7.92 4.47 -13.66
CA GLU A 101 -8.11 4.93 -15.04
C GLU A 101 -7.58 6.36 -15.28
N LYS A 102 -7.58 7.22 -14.26
CA LYS A 102 -7.12 8.62 -14.35
C LYS A 102 -5.67 8.81 -13.92
N GLY A 103 -5.24 8.04 -12.93
CA GLY A 103 -3.94 8.19 -12.28
C GLY A 103 -2.82 7.50 -13.05
N PRO A 104 -1.56 7.82 -12.73
CA PRO A 104 -0.41 7.15 -13.31
C PRO A 104 -0.34 5.70 -12.79
N PRO A 105 -0.31 4.65 -13.64
CA PRO A 105 -0.38 3.25 -13.20
C PRO A 105 0.73 2.82 -12.22
N ASN A 106 1.89 3.48 -12.23
CA ASN A 106 2.99 3.22 -11.31
C ASN A 106 2.77 3.74 -9.88
N ALA A 107 1.68 4.45 -9.62
CA ALA A 107 1.30 4.93 -8.28
C ALA A 107 0.40 3.94 -7.51
N PHE A 108 0.01 2.81 -8.10
CA PHE A 108 -1.00 1.89 -7.54
C PHE A 108 -0.37 0.61 -7.00
N PHE A 109 -0.65 0.34 -5.72
CA PHE A 109 -0.14 -0.82 -5.01
C PHE A 109 -1.25 -1.54 -4.25
N LEU A 110 -1.10 -2.85 -4.08
CA LEU A 110 -1.90 -3.66 -3.18
C LEU A 110 -0.97 -4.17 -2.07
N VAL A 111 -1.41 -4.05 -0.83
CA VAL A 111 -0.70 -4.59 0.32
C VAL A 111 -1.61 -5.59 1.01
N LYS A 112 -1.16 -6.85 1.06
CA LYS A 112 -1.79 -7.89 1.86
C LYS A 112 -1.12 -7.91 3.23
N PHE A 113 -1.90 -7.70 4.28
CA PHE A 113 -1.44 -7.78 5.66
C PHE A 113 -1.88 -9.09 6.31
N TRP A 114 -0.99 -9.65 7.12
CA TRP A 114 -1.32 -10.61 8.16
C TRP A 114 -1.21 -9.90 9.50
N ALA A 115 -2.36 -9.48 10.03
CA ALA A 115 -2.44 -8.66 11.22
C ALA A 115 -2.20 -9.50 12.48
N ASP A 116 -1.35 -9.00 13.37
CA ASP A 116 -1.11 -9.61 14.66
C ASP A 116 -2.17 -9.15 15.67
N LEU A 117 -3.05 -10.06 16.05
CA LEU A 117 -4.09 -9.82 17.05
C LEU A 117 -3.70 -10.36 18.45
N ASN A 118 -2.53 -10.99 18.59
CA ASN A 118 -2.06 -11.60 19.84
C ASN A 118 -1.41 -10.56 20.77
N SER A 119 -2.14 -9.49 21.05
CA SER A 119 -1.68 -8.44 21.95
C SER A 119 -1.72 -8.91 23.39
N THR A 120 -0.55 -8.96 24.04
CA THR A 120 -0.43 -9.14 25.51
C THR A 120 -0.65 -7.83 26.27
N VAL A 121 -0.81 -6.70 25.57
CA VAL A 121 -1.14 -5.41 26.17
C VAL A 121 -2.57 -5.47 26.73
N GLN A 122 -2.70 -5.30 28.04
CA GLN A 122 -4.00 -5.24 28.72
C GLN A 122 -4.85 -4.12 28.11
N GLU A 123 -6.00 -4.51 27.55
CA GLU A 123 -7.02 -3.58 27.06
C GLU A 123 -7.81 -3.05 28.25
N GLY A 124 -7.80 -1.74 28.45
CA GLY A 124 -8.47 -1.09 29.57
C GLY A 124 -8.52 0.43 29.41
N PRO A 125 -9.13 1.14 30.37
CA PRO A 125 -9.20 2.61 30.35
C PRO A 125 -7.80 3.20 30.18
N GLY A 126 -7.56 3.92 29.08
CA GLY A 126 -6.27 4.52 28.74
C GLY A 126 -5.49 3.85 27.60
N ALA A 127 -6.00 2.79 26.98
CA ALA A 127 -5.38 2.24 25.76
C ALA A 127 -5.56 3.19 24.55
N PHE A 128 -4.47 3.49 23.83
CA PHE A 128 -4.46 4.37 22.67
C PHE A 128 -4.28 3.57 21.38
N TYR A 129 -5.24 3.66 20.46
CA TYR A 129 -5.18 3.10 19.11
C TYR A 129 -4.85 4.20 18.11
N GLY A 130 -3.76 4.03 17.36
CA GLY A 130 -3.34 5.05 16.40
C GLY A 130 -2.56 4.53 15.21
N VAL A 131 -2.54 5.35 14.17
CA VAL A 131 -1.84 5.14 12.91
C VAL A 131 -0.69 6.14 12.83
N SER A 132 0.49 5.65 12.49
CA SER A 132 1.58 6.51 12.04
C SER A 132 1.94 6.18 10.60
N SER A 133 2.15 7.19 9.77
CA SER A 133 2.64 7.03 8.40
C SER A 133 3.67 8.10 8.05
N GLN A 134 4.58 7.79 7.13
CA GLN A 134 5.61 8.72 6.68
C GLN A 134 5.75 8.66 5.17
N TYR A 135 5.86 9.81 4.52
CA TYR A 135 6.07 9.87 3.07
C TYR A 135 7.32 10.70 2.80
N SER A 136 7.95 10.50 1.65
CA SER A 136 9.06 11.35 1.22
C SER A 136 8.97 11.66 -0.27
N SER A 137 9.33 12.87 -0.66
CA SER A 137 9.28 13.40 -2.03
C SER A 137 10.60 14.07 -2.40
N ALA A 138 10.91 14.09 -3.70
CA ALA A 138 11.96 14.95 -4.25
C ALA A 138 11.55 16.43 -4.28
N ASP A 139 10.26 16.70 -4.50
CA ASP A 139 9.70 18.03 -4.63
C ASP A 139 8.90 18.42 -3.38
N SER A 140 8.95 19.70 -3.00
CA SER A 140 8.12 20.26 -1.94
C SER A 140 6.69 20.43 -2.45
N MET A 141 5.72 19.89 -1.73
CA MET A 141 4.30 20.09 -2.02
C MET A 141 3.48 20.00 -0.74
N THR A 142 2.22 20.40 -0.80
CA THR A 142 1.24 20.05 0.24
C THR A 142 0.50 18.80 -0.20
N ILE A 143 0.42 17.78 0.66
CA ILE A 143 -0.28 16.54 0.34
C ILE A 143 -1.57 16.41 1.12
N SER A 144 -2.57 15.77 0.52
CA SER A 144 -3.79 15.32 1.16
C SER A 144 -3.78 13.79 1.20
N VAL A 145 -3.93 13.21 2.39
CA VAL A 145 -3.96 11.77 2.62
C VAL A 145 -5.39 11.38 2.99
N SER A 146 -6.10 10.77 2.05
CA SER A 146 -7.43 10.18 2.27
C SER A 146 -7.28 8.71 2.62
N THR A 147 -7.79 8.30 3.78
CA THR A 147 -7.85 6.89 4.21
C THR A 147 -9.31 6.48 4.33
N LYS A 148 -9.77 5.67 3.39
CA LYS A 148 -11.15 5.17 3.29
C LYS A 148 -11.22 3.75 3.82
N VAL A 149 -12.02 3.52 4.86
CA VAL A 149 -12.33 2.18 5.36
C VAL A 149 -13.57 1.67 4.66
N CYS A 150 -13.50 0.45 4.15
CA CYS A 150 -14.52 -0.13 3.30
C CYS A 150 -15.03 -1.46 3.87
N SER A 151 -16.34 -1.70 3.70
CA SER A 151 -17.00 -2.96 4.02
C SER A 151 -17.84 -3.39 2.83
N PHE A 152 -17.64 -4.61 2.33
CA PHE A 152 -18.32 -5.13 1.13
C PHE A 152 -18.21 -4.16 -0.06
N GLY A 153 -17.00 -3.64 -0.31
CA GLY A 153 -16.73 -2.68 -1.38
C GLY A 153 -17.30 -1.28 -1.18
N LYS A 154 -17.98 -0.99 -0.05
CA LYS A 154 -18.59 0.32 0.21
C LYS A 154 -17.78 1.10 1.25
N GLN A 155 -17.56 2.38 0.99
CA GLN A 155 -16.96 3.29 1.96
C GLN A 155 -17.87 3.44 3.19
N VAL A 156 -17.32 3.15 4.37
CA VAL A 156 -18.01 3.27 5.66
C VAL A 156 -17.56 4.54 6.39
N VAL A 157 -16.26 4.81 6.37
CA VAL A 157 -15.68 6.02 6.97
C VAL A 157 -14.47 6.46 6.13
N GLU A 158 -14.24 7.76 6.10
CA GLU A 158 -13.07 8.36 5.46
C GLU A 158 -12.44 9.36 6.43
N LYS A 159 -11.11 9.30 6.54
CA LYS A 159 -10.31 10.29 7.24
C LYS A 159 -9.41 10.98 6.24
N VAL A 160 -9.46 12.31 6.20
CA VAL A 160 -8.60 13.13 5.34
C VAL A 160 -7.66 13.93 6.21
N GLU A 161 -6.36 13.80 5.96
CA GLU A 161 -5.30 14.50 6.69
C GLU A 161 -4.45 15.31 5.70
N THR A 162 -4.21 16.59 6.01
CA THR A 162 -3.36 17.46 5.18
C THR A 162 -1.99 17.58 5.83
N GLU A 163 -0.95 17.24 5.08
CA GLU A 163 0.44 17.26 5.56
C GLU A 163 1.31 18.20 4.72
N TYR A 164 2.25 18.84 5.39
CA TYR A 164 3.17 19.80 4.81
C TYR A 164 4.59 19.24 4.77
N ALA A 165 5.30 19.55 3.70
CA ALA A 165 6.67 19.13 3.48
C ALA A 165 7.62 19.66 4.55
N ARG A 166 8.50 18.78 5.07
CA ARG A 166 9.64 19.15 5.91
C ARG A 166 10.94 18.70 5.25
N LEU A 167 11.86 19.62 5.00
CA LEU A 167 13.13 19.28 4.37
C LEU A 167 14.06 18.56 5.37
N GLU A 168 14.39 17.30 5.08
CA GLU A 168 15.28 16.47 5.89
C GLU A 168 16.20 15.65 4.98
N ASN A 169 17.52 15.71 5.22
CA ASN A 169 18.53 14.96 4.46
C ASN A 169 18.37 15.11 2.92
N GLY A 170 18.03 16.32 2.45
CA GLY A 170 17.85 16.62 1.02
C GLY A 170 16.57 16.06 0.40
N ARG A 171 15.60 15.61 1.19
CA ARG A 171 14.26 15.19 0.73
C ARG A 171 13.16 15.86 1.54
N PHE A 172 11.99 16.01 0.93
CA PHE A 172 10.81 16.52 1.64
C PHE A 172 10.07 15.36 2.29
N VAL A 173 9.93 15.39 3.61
CA VAL A 173 9.33 14.35 4.44
C VAL A 173 7.99 14.83 5.00
N TYR A 174 7.02 13.93 5.02
CA TYR A 174 5.66 14.14 5.53
C TYR A 174 5.41 13.11 6.63
N ARG A 175 4.85 13.50 7.79
CA ARG A 175 4.67 12.57 8.92
C ARG A 175 3.31 12.76 9.58
N ILE A 176 2.46 11.76 9.39
CA ILE A 176 1.26 11.59 10.21
C ILE A 176 1.69 10.77 11.42
N HIS A 177 1.76 11.39 12.59
CA HIS A 177 2.29 10.75 13.80
C HIS A 177 1.20 10.51 14.83
N ARG A 178 1.00 9.24 15.23
CA ARG A 178 0.02 8.84 16.25
C ARG A 178 -1.36 9.43 15.98
N SER A 179 -1.79 9.36 14.72
CA SER A 179 -3.13 9.77 14.32
C SER A 179 -4.15 8.82 14.94
N PRO A 180 -5.08 9.30 15.78
CA PRO A 180 -6.02 8.42 16.48
C PRO A 180 -6.94 7.70 15.50
N MET A 181 -7.16 6.41 15.74
CA MET A 181 -8.19 5.66 15.01
C MET A 181 -9.58 6.15 15.42
N CYS A 182 -10.53 6.12 14.49
CA CYS A 182 -11.91 6.43 14.81
C CYS A 182 -12.54 5.30 15.65
N GLU A 183 -13.62 5.62 16.35
CA GLU A 183 -14.33 4.67 17.21
C GLU A 183 -14.77 3.40 16.47
N TYR A 184 -15.22 3.54 15.21
CA TYR A 184 -15.56 2.42 14.35
C TYR A 184 -14.41 1.41 14.23
N MET A 185 -13.19 1.88 13.97
CA MET A 185 -12.01 1.02 13.81
C MET A 185 -11.61 0.35 15.12
N VAL A 186 -11.68 1.06 16.23
CA VAL A 186 -11.37 0.51 17.55
C VAL A 186 -12.37 -0.60 17.90
N ASN A 187 -13.67 -0.32 17.76
CA ASN A 187 -14.73 -1.30 18.00
C ASN A 187 -14.65 -2.49 17.05
N PHE A 188 -14.24 -2.28 15.79
CA PHE A 188 -14.01 -3.36 14.83
C PHE A 188 -12.91 -4.31 15.31
N ILE A 189 -11.74 -3.77 15.73
CA ILE A 189 -10.64 -4.56 16.26
C ILE A 189 -11.09 -5.34 17.51
N HIS A 190 -11.81 -4.69 18.43
CA HIS A 190 -12.36 -5.36 19.61
C HIS A 190 -13.25 -6.53 19.23
N LYS A 191 -14.26 -6.32 18.38
CA LYS A 191 -15.18 -7.40 17.97
C LYS A 191 -14.44 -8.53 17.26
N LEU A 192 -13.48 -8.20 16.39
CA LEU A 192 -12.68 -9.19 15.67
C LEU A 192 -11.88 -10.08 16.64
N LYS A 193 -11.27 -9.49 17.66
CA LYS A 193 -10.50 -10.23 18.69
C LYS A 193 -11.35 -11.14 19.57
N HIS A 194 -12.65 -10.88 19.71
CA HIS A 194 -13.56 -11.71 20.51
C HIS A 194 -14.12 -12.90 19.73
N LEU A 195 -13.84 -13.02 18.43
CA LEU A 195 -14.23 -14.20 17.67
C LEU A 195 -13.43 -15.41 18.17
N PRO A 196 -14.08 -16.57 18.35
CA PRO A 196 -13.46 -17.73 18.99
C PRO A 196 -12.37 -18.36 18.12
N GLU A 197 -12.49 -18.23 16.79
CA GLU A 197 -11.65 -18.94 15.84
C GLU A 197 -11.11 -18.03 14.74
N LYS A 198 -9.86 -18.27 14.32
CA LYS A 198 -9.17 -17.46 13.29
C LYS A 198 -9.88 -17.48 11.95
N TYR A 199 -10.51 -18.59 11.56
CA TYR A 199 -11.25 -18.64 10.30
C TYR A 199 -12.43 -17.66 10.31
N MET A 200 -13.12 -17.49 11.44
CA MET A 200 -14.22 -16.53 11.57
C MET A 200 -13.70 -15.09 11.43
N MET A 201 -12.53 -14.81 12.01
CA MET A 201 -11.86 -13.52 11.83
C MET A 201 -11.54 -13.27 10.37
N ASN A 202 -10.98 -14.26 9.66
CA ASN A 202 -10.64 -14.13 8.25
C ASN A 202 -11.89 -13.98 7.36
N SER A 203 -13.01 -14.63 7.69
CA SER A 203 -14.29 -14.44 6.99
C SER A 203 -14.83 -13.01 7.15
N VAL A 204 -14.62 -12.38 8.31
CA VAL A 204 -14.94 -10.95 8.49
C VAL A 204 -13.97 -10.06 7.72
N LEU A 205 -12.67 -10.37 7.75
CA LEU A 205 -11.64 -9.58 7.07
C LEU A 205 -11.71 -9.67 5.53
N GLU A 206 -12.28 -10.74 4.98
CA GLU A 206 -12.44 -10.93 3.53
C GLU A 206 -13.16 -9.75 2.84
N ASN A 207 -14.10 -9.13 3.55
CA ASN A 207 -14.88 -8.00 3.06
C ASN A 207 -14.49 -6.68 3.74
N PHE A 208 -13.41 -6.66 4.52
CA PHE A 208 -12.87 -5.47 5.16
C PHE A 208 -11.60 -5.01 4.44
N THR A 209 -11.64 -3.83 3.85
CA THR A 209 -10.50 -3.26 3.12
C THR A 209 -10.28 -1.80 3.49
N ILE A 210 -9.06 -1.30 3.23
CA ILE A 210 -8.75 0.12 3.40
C ILE A 210 -8.12 0.61 2.09
N LEU A 211 -8.62 1.74 1.58
CA LEU A 211 -8.06 2.41 0.42
C LEU A 211 -7.42 3.72 0.87
N GLN A 212 -6.10 3.81 0.74
CA GLN A 212 -5.35 5.04 1.01
C GLN A 212 -4.98 5.73 -0.30
N VAL A 213 -5.35 7.01 -0.41
CA VAL A 213 -5.12 7.84 -1.58
C VAL A 213 -4.37 9.08 -1.14
N VAL A 214 -3.17 9.28 -1.68
CA VAL A 214 -2.36 10.47 -1.46
C VAL A 214 -2.41 11.33 -2.71
N THR A 215 -2.86 12.57 -2.56
CA THR A 215 -2.93 13.53 -3.66
C THR A 215 -2.14 14.79 -3.34
N SER A 216 -1.67 15.46 -4.39
CA SER A 216 -1.18 16.84 -4.27
C SER A 216 -2.38 17.75 -4.04
N ARG A 217 -2.35 18.58 -2.98
CA ARG A 217 -3.47 19.45 -2.62
C ARG A 217 -3.74 20.49 -3.71
N ASP A 218 -2.70 21.03 -4.32
CA ASP A 218 -2.81 22.15 -5.26
C ASP A 218 -3.20 21.67 -6.67
N SER A 219 -2.58 20.59 -7.15
CA SER A 219 -2.82 20.08 -8.51
C SER A 219 -3.90 19.01 -8.60
N GLN A 220 -4.34 18.45 -7.46
CA GLN A 220 -5.21 17.27 -7.39
C GLN A 220 -4.61 16.01 -8.05
N GLU A 221 -3.31 16.02 -8.37
CA GLU A 221 -2.60 14.88 -8.93
C GLU A 221 -2.58 13.71 -7.93
N THR A 222 -2.83 12.49 -8.42
CA THR A 222 -2.69 11.27 -7.64
C THR A 222 -1.23 10.87 -7.55
N LEU A 223 -0.69 10.93 -6.33
CA LEU A 223 0.73 10.66 -6.06
C LEU A 223 0.97 9.20 -5.70
N LEU A 224 0.01 8.60 -4.99
CA LEU A 224 0.09 7.23 -4.49
C LEU A 224 -1.30 6.72 -4.14
N VAL A 225 -1.58 5.47 -4.49
CA VAL A 225 -2.77 4.73 -4.06
C VAL A 225 -2.35 3.37 -3.52
N ILE A 226 -2.77 3.06 -2.29
CA ILE A 226 -2.56 1.76 -1.67
C ILE A 226 -3.90 1.15 -1.31
N ALA A 227 -4.18 0.00 -1.91
CA ALA A 227 -5.25 -0.91 -1.51
C ALA A 227 -4.73 -1.84 -0.41
N PHE A 228 -5.39 -1.91 0.74
CA PHE A 228 -5.06 -2.81 1.83
C PHE A 228 -6.11 -3.92 1.95
N VAL A 229 -5.65 -5.17 2.00
CA VAL A 229 -6.43 -6.36 2.31
C VAL A 229 -5.81 -7.08 3.51
N PHE A 230 -6.61 -7.80 4.27
CA PHE A 230 -6.21 -8.29 5.59
C PHE A 230 -6.55 -9.77 5.80
N GLU A 231 -5.67 -10.45 6.50
CA GLU A 231 -5.87 -11.74 7.16
C GLU A 231 -5.30 -11.65 8.58
N VAL A 232 -5.65 -12.59 9.45
CA VAL A 232 -5.02 -12.73 10.77
C VAL A 232 -3.75 -13.55 10.66
N SER A 233 -2.70 -13.11 11.35
CA SER A 233 -1.41 -13.80 11.37
C SER A 233 -1.46 -15.17 12.06
N ALA A 234 -0.63 -16.10 11.59
CA ALA A 234 -0.27 -17.29 12.34
C ALA A 234 0.45 -16.86 13.63
N SER A 235 0.09 -17.43 14.78
CA SER A 235 0.43 -16.90 16.11
C SER A 235 1.93 -16.81 16.40
N GLU A 236 2.75 -17.52 15.63
CA GLU A 236 4.19 -17.60 15.80
C GLU A 236 4.96 -16.48 15.11
N HIS A 237 4.34 -15.76 14.15
CA HIS A 237 5.08 -14.96 13.17
C HIS A 237 4.89 -13.44 13.31
N GLY A 238 4.17 -12.96 14.32
CA GLY A 238 3.87 -11.53 14.49
C GLY A 238 3.17 -10.94 13.27
N ALA A 239 3.23 -9.62 13.07
CA ALA A 239 2.59 -8.99 11.92
C ALA A 239 3.46 -9.12 10.66
N GLN A 240 2.85 -9.55 9.55
CA GLN A 240 3.53 -9.68 8.25
C GLN A 240 2.79 -8.92 7.15
N HIS A 241 3.45 -8.69 6.02
CA HIS A 241 2.84 -8.09 4.85
C HIS A 241 3.51 -8.54 3.56
N HIS A 242 2.78 -8.41 2.45
CA HIS A 242 3.31 -8.55 1.10
C HIS A 242 2.81 -7.39 0.23
N VAL A 243 3.67 -6.87 -0.65
CA VAL A 243 3.37 -5.71 -1.49
C VAL A 243 3.36 -6.14 -2.95
N TYR A 244 2.28 -5.82 -3.64
CA TYR A 244 2.07 -6.07 -5.06
C TYR A 244 1.94 -4.74 -5.80
N LYS A 245 2.37 -4.73 -7.06
CA LYS A 245 2.06 -3.66 -8.00
C LYS A 245 0.72 -3.95 -8.68
N LEU A 246 -0.15 -2.95 -8.78
CA LEU A 246 -1.40 -3.10 -9.50
C LEU A 246 -1.21 -2.81 -10.99
N VAL A 247 -1.59 -3.77 -11.83
CA VAL A 247 -1.51 -3.70 -13.30
C VAL A 247 -2.88 -3.89 -13.93
N LYS A 248 -3.02 -3.55 -15.20
CA LYS A 248 -4.21 -3.83 -16.02
C LYS A 248 -3.72 -4.42 -17.33
N ASP A 249 -3.51 -5.73 -17.33
CA ASP A 249 -3.06 -6.51 -18.50
C ASP A 249 -4.23 -7.12 -19.28
#